data_AF-A0A945GP15-F1
#
_entry.id   AF-A0A945GP15-F1
#
_cell.length_a   1.000
_cell.length_b   1.000
_cell.length_c   1.000
_cell.angle_alpha   90.00
_cell.angle_beta   90.00
_cell.angle_gamma   90.00
#
_symmetry.space_group_name_H-M   'P 1'
#
loop_
_entity.id
_entity.type
_entity.pdbx_description
1 polymer ?
#
loop_
_entity_poly.entity_id
_entity_poly.type
_entity_poly.pdbx_seq_one_letter_code
_entity_poly.pdbx_strand_id
1 'polypeptide(L)'
;MNIIYVNPDEMRGSVLGCYGHPLVQTPNFDRLAAEGTRFDQCHVQHTVCTPSRCSFMTGWYPHTAGHRTLWYPLQEHEPNSMRYLKEAGYEVHWFGKNDCLAPDAFESSVTRIYGARGPGKSENSFERGEPGFFSFLHGPMDGPPSDEEFYARAIEYLKGRKEDDPPFFLFLATGFPHPIYHVPQPWQDMYD
;
A
#
# COMPACT_ATOMS: atom_id res chain seq x y z
N MET A 1 10.45 -20.09 2.29
CA MET A 1 10.72 -18.71 1.83
C MET A 1 9.65 -17.82 2.44
N ASN A 2 10.01 -16.64 2.93
CA ASN A 2 9.05 -15.67 3.44
C ASN A 2 8.98 -14.48 2.50
N ILE A 3 7.81 -13.83 2.41
CA ILE A 3 7.57 -12.75 1.47
C ILE A 3 7.00 -11.54 2.22
N ILE A 4 7.59 -10.37 1.97
CA ILE A 4 7.05 -9.08 2.41
C ILE A 4 6.82 -8.26 1.14
N TYR A 5 5.59 -7.82 0.93
CA TYR A 5 5.20 -7.02 -0.22
C TYR A 5 4.72 -5.65 0.27
N VAL A 6 5.55 -4.63 0.03
CA VAL A 6 5.27 -3.24 0.40
C VAL A 6 4.65 -2.51 -0.79
N ASN A 7 3.42 -2.02 -0.64
CA ASN A 7 2.66 -1.37 -1.69
C ASN A 7 2.07 -0.04 -1.19
N PRO A 8 2.86 1.05 -1.24
CA PRO A 8 2.38 2.39 -0.94
C PRO A 8 1.43 2.88 -2.05
N ASP A 9 0.33 3.49 -1.64
CA ASP A 9 -0.72 3.93 -2.55
C ASP A 9 -0.38 5.27 -3.22
N GLU A 10 -0.58 5.36 -4.53
CA GLU A 10 -0.21 6.51 -5.38
C GLU A 10 1.27 6.96 -5.33
N MET A 11 2.19 6.10 -4.87
CA MET A 11 3.61 6.44 -4.89
C MET A 11 4.18 6.43 -6.31
N ARG A 12 4.67 7.59 -6.76
CA ARG A 12 5.35 7.71 -8.05
C ARG A 12 6.82 7.29 -7.93
N GLY A 13 7.29 6.38 -8.79
CA GLY A 13 8.70 5.95 -8.78
C GLY A 13 9.70 7.10 -8.93
N SER A 14 9.35 8.15 -9.70
CA SER A 14 10.24 9.29 -9.94
C SER A 14 10.48 10.19 -8.72
N VAL A 15 9.77 10.01 -7.60
CA VAL A 15 10.05 10.76 -6.36
C VAL A 15 11.06 10.08 -5.46
N LEU A 16 11.53 8.87 -5.81
CA LEU A 16 12.52 8.14 -5.03
C LEU A 16 13.94 8.52 -5.47
N GLY A 17 14.85 8.67 -4.50
CA GLY A 17 16.27 8.96 -4.71
C GLY A 17 16.95 7.91 -5.60
N CYS A 18 16.59 6.64 -5.44
CA CYS A 18 17.10 5.55 -6.28
C CYS A 18 16.66 5.64 -7.75
N TYR A 19 15.69 6.47 -8.10
CA TYR A 19 15.33 6.81 -9.49
C TYR A 19 15.83 8.21 -9.91
N GLY A 20 16.71 8.83 -9.11
CA GLY A 20 17.41 10.08 -9.44
C GLY A 20 16.68 11.35 -9.03
N HIS A 21 15.69 11.29 -8.14
CA HIS A 21 15.03 12.50 -7.66
C HIS A 21 16.03 13.40 -6.89
N PRO A 22 16.15 14.71 -7.21
CA PRO A 22 17.25 15.53 -6.71
C PRO A 22 17.06 16.07 -5.28
N LEU A 23 15.84 15.99 -4.73
CA LEU A 23 15.47 16.64 -3.46
C LEU A 23 14.93 15.66 -2.40
N VAL A 24 13.87 14.91 -2.73
CA VAL A 24 13.23 13.94 -1.83
C VAL A 24 14.23 12.88 -1.35
N GLN A 25 14.30 12.70 -0.04
CA GLN A 25 15.20 11.76 0.62
C GLN A 25 14.48 10.43 0.90
N THR A 26 14.95 9.33 0.29
CA THR A 26 14.37 7.98 0.47
C THR A 26 15.41 6.90 0.82
N PRO A 27 16.25 7.11 1.85
CA PRO A 27 17.43 6.29 2.09
C PRO A 27 17.13 4.79 2.27
N ASN A 28 15.95 4.44 2.79
CA ASN A 28 15.54 3.03 2.94
C ASN A 28 15.19 2.37 1.60
N PHE A 29 14.51 3.08 0.68
CA PHE A 29 14.28 2.59 -0.68
C PHE A 29 15.57 2.53 -1.47
N ASP A 30 16.47 3.49 -1.26
CA ASP A 30 17.76 3.55 -1.92
C ASP A 30 18.64 2.36 -1.53
N ARG A 31 18.67 2.04 -0.23
CA ARG A 31 19.33 0.84 0.26
C ARG A 31 18.72 -0.44 -0.30
N LEU A 32 17.38 -0.56 -0.31
CA LEU A 32 16.71 -1.73 -0.88
C LEU A 32 17.05 -1.93 -2.36
N ALA A 33 17.12 -0.84 -3.13
CA ALA A 33 17.52 -0.88 -4.53
C ALA A 33 18.99 -1.29 -4.71
N ALA A 34 19.88 -0.86 -3.81
CA ALA A 34 21.31 -1.19 -3.84
C ALA A 34 21.62 -2.63 -3.42
N GLU A 35 20.83 -3.19 -2.50
CA GLU A 35 20.98 -4.57 -1.99
C GLU A 35 20.19 -5.58 -2.84
N GLY A 36 19.29 -5.11 -3.71
CA GLY A 36 18.37 -5.93 -4.48
C GLY A 36 18.41 -5.66 -5.99
N THR A 37 17.24 -5.70 -6.61
CA THR A 37 17.07 -5.42 -8.04
C THR A 37 16.05 -4.31 -8.22
N ARG A 38 16.44 -3.26 -8.96
CA ARG A 38 15.58 -2.14 -9.36
C ARG A 38 15.15 -2.32 -10.81
N PHE A 39 13.88 -2.09 -11.10
CA PHE A 39 13.34 -2.14 -12.47
C PHE A 39 13.08 -0.74 -12.99
N ASP A 40 13.79 -0.34 -14.05
CA ASP A 40 13.61 0.99 -14.65
C ASP A 40 12.34 1.10 -15.49
N GLN A 41 11.72 -0.04 -15.85
CA GLN A 41 10.52 -0.14 -16.68
C GLN A 41 9.53 -1.13 -16.07
N CYS A 42 8.83 -0.71 -15.01
CA CYS A 42 7.74 -1.45 -14.38
C CYS A 42 6.44 -0.67 -14.55
N HIS A 43 5.47 -1.25 -15.27
CA HIS A 43 4.20 -0.59 -15.60
C HIS A 43 3.03 -1.39 -15.05
N VAL A 44 2.11 -0.71 -14.35
CA VAL A 44 0.84 -1.28 -13.92
C VAL A 44 -0.13 -1.40 -15.10
N GLN A 45 -1.03 -2.37 -15.04
CA GLN A 45 -1.99 -2.62 -16.12
C GLN A 45 -3.19 -1.68 -16.08
N HIS A 46 -3.37 -0.95 -14.98
CA HIS A 46 -4.34 0.13 -14.83
C HIS A 46 -3.82 1.16 -13.82
N THR A 47 -4.06 2.45 -14.04
CA THR A 47 -3.57 3.54 -13.19
C THR A 47 -4.51 3.92 -12.04
N VAL A 48 -5.39 3.01 -11.63
CA VAL A 48 -6.39 3.22 -10.57
C VAL A 48 -6.36 2.02 -9.63
N CYS A 49 -6.56 2.25 -8.32
CA CYS A 49 -6.35 1.30 -7.23
C CYS A 49 -6.93 -0.10 -7.50
N THR A 50 -8.26 -0.26 -7.47
CA THR A 50 -8.92 -1.57 -7.64
C THR A 50 -8.50 -2.33 -8.89
N PRO A 51 -8.60 -1.77 -10.12
CA PRO A 51 -8.22 -2.51 -11.32
C PRO A 51 -6.71 -2.85 -11.37
N SER A 52 -5.84 -2.01 -10.80
CA SER A 52 -4.41 -2.29 -10.69
C SER A 52 -4.13 -3.46 -9.73
N ARG A 53 -4.71 -3.39 -8.53
CA ARG A 53 -4.58 -4.41 -7.48
C ARG A 53 -5.14 -5.76 -7.91
N CYS A 54 -6.33 -5.77 -8.51
CA CYS A 54 -6.91 -6.98 -9.10
C CYS A 54 -5.95 -7.58 -10.14
N SER A 55 -5.38 -6.74 -11.01
CA SER A 55 -4.47 -7.21 -12.05
C SER A 55 -3.20 -7.87 -11.50
N PHE A 56 -2.46 -7.22 -10.61
CA PHE A 56 -1.21 -7.81 -10.10
C PHE A 56 -1.44 -8.95 -9.10
N MET A 57 -2.60 -9.01 -8.42
CA MET A 57 -2.93 -10.13 -7.52
C MET A 57 -3.34 -11.38 -8.28
N THR A 58 -4.00 -11.25 -9.43
CA THR A 58 -4.44 -12.39 -10.25
C THR A 58 -3.45 -12.77 -11.35
N GLY A 59 -2.59 -11.82 -11.75
CA GLY A 59 -1.80 -11.93 -12.98
C GLY A 59 -2.62 -11.68 -14.26
N TRP A 60 -3.88 -11.27 -14.14
CA TRP A 60 -4.76 -11.00 -15.28
C TRP A 60 -4.65 -9.56 -15.75
N TYR A 61 -4.85 -9.33 -17.05
CA TYR A 61 -5.16 -7.99 -17.52
C TYR A 61 -6.56 -7.56 -17.05
N PRO A 62 -6.82 -6.25 -16.86
CA PRO A 62 -8.14 -5.75 -16.44
C PRO A 62 -9.32 -6.22 -17.30
N HIS A 63 -9.08 -6.54 -18.57
CA HIS A 63 -10.12 -6.99 -19.49
C HIS A 63 -10.50 -8.47 -19.35
N THR A 64 -9.70 -9.29 -18.67
CA THR A 64 -9.93 -10.74 -18.54
C THR A 64 -11.22 -11.04 -17.78
N ALA A 65 -11.44 -10.36 -16.65
CA ALA A 65 -12.63 -10.51 -15.81
C ALA A 65 -13.42 -9.20 -15.61
N GLY A 66 -12.94 -8.07 -16.16
CA GLY A 66 -13.69 -6.81 -16.19
C GLY A 66 -13.48 -5.88 -14.99
N HIS A 67 -12.48 -6.12 -14.12
CA HIS A 67 -12.04 -5.20 -13.06
C HIS A 67 -11.51 -3.90 -13.67
N ARG A 68 -12.40 -2.94 -13.93
CA ARG A 68 -12.11 -1.65 -14.60
C ARG A 68 -12.55 -0.43 -13.79
N THR A 69 -13.14 -0.64 -12.62
CA THR A 69 -13.63 0.45 -11.77
C THR A 69 -13.23 0.19 -10.32
N LEU A 70 -13.30 1.23 -9.48
CA LEU A 70 -13.07 1.09 -8.04
C LEU A 70 -14.06 0.14 -7.35
N TRP A 71 -15.24 -0.02 -7.95
CA TRP A 71 -16.39 -0.70 -7.36
C TRP A 71 -16.54 -2.16 -7.80
N TYR A 72 -15.57 -2.68 -8.54
CA TYR A 72 -15.59 -4.06 -9.02
C TYR A 72 -14.34 -4.84 -8.58
N PRO A 73 -14.21 -5.16 -7.28
CA PRO A 73 -13.11 -5.92 -6.71
C PRO A 73 -13.17 -7.41 -7.12
N LEU A 74 -12.14 -8.17 -6.74
CA LEU A 74 -12.07 -9.62 -6.90
C LEU A 74 -13.16 -10.32 -6.07
N GLN A 75 -13.93 -11.18 -6.72
CA GLN A 75 -14.97 -12.00 -6.13
C GLN A 75 -14.40 -13.27 -5.48
N GLU A 76 -15.16 -13.91 -4.58
CA GLU A 76 -14.70 -15.08 -3.80
C GLU A 76 -14.12 -16.23 -4.65
N HIS A 77 -14.73 -16.50 -5.81
CA HIS A 77 -14.35 -17.60 -6.68
C HIS A 77 -13.15 -17.28 -7.59
N GLU A 78 -12.71 -16.03 -7.64
CA GLU A 78 -11.64 -15.59 -8.52
C GLU A 78 -10.27 -15.91 -7.91
N PRO A 79 -9.28 -16.29 -8.74
CA PRO A 79 -7.95 -16.62 -8.28
C PRO A 79 -7.22 -15.36 -7.80
N ASN A 80 -6.39 -15.50 -6.78
CA ASN A 80 -5.43 -14.48 -6.41
C ASN A 80 -4.23 -15.10 -5.70
N SER A 81 -3.08 -14.44 -5.79
CA SER A 81 -1.81 -14.91 -5.24
C SER A 81 -1.88 -15.19 -3.73
N MET A 82 -2.63 -14.39 -2.97
CA MET A 82 -2.81 -14.58 -1.53
C MET A 82 -3.56 -15.88 -1.22
N ARG A 83 -4.66 -16.16 -1.93
CA ARG A 83 -5.38 -17.44 -1.83
C ARG A 83 -4.45 -18.62 -2.13
N TYR A 84 -3.69 -18.56 -3.22
CA TYR A 84 -2.74 -19.63 -3.57
C TYR A 84 -1.67 -19.83 -2.51
N LEU A 85 -1.14 -18.75 -1.92
CA LEU A 85 -0.17 -18.82 -0.84
C LEU A 85 -0.79 -19.44 0.43
N LYS A 86 -2.01 -19.02 0.79
CA LYS A 86 -2.76 -19.56 1.93
C LYS A 86 -3.03 -21.06 1.77
N GLU A 87 -3.50 -21.49 0.60
CA GLU A 87 -3.73 -22.90 0.25
C GLU A 87 -2.42 -23.71 0.27
N ALA A 88 -1.27 -23.08 -0.04
CA ALA A 88 0.05 -23.67 0.06
C ALA A 88 0.64 -23.67 1.49
N GLY A 89 -0.13 -23.26 2.50
CA GLY A 89 0.27 -23.30 3.92
C GLY A 89 0.99 -22.06 4.41
N TYR A 90 0.93 -20.93 3.69
CA TYR A 90 1.46 -19.66 4.18
C TYR A 90 0.49 -18.99 5.16
N GLU A 91 1.03 -18.34 6.18
CA GLU A 91 0.30 -17.30 6.91
C GLU A 91 0.24 -16.03 6.06
N VAL A 92 -0.95 -15.63 5.64
CA VAL A 92 -1.16 -14.48 4.74
C VAL A 92 -1.78 -13.33 5.53
N HIS A 93 -1.00 -12.30 5.82
CA HIS A 93 -1.43 -11.15 6.62
C HIS A 93 -1.55 -9.90 5.76
N TRP A 94 -2.70 -9.24 5.81
CA TRP A 94 -3.00 -7.99 5.12
C TRP A 94 -2.96 -6.82 6.10
N PHE A 95 -2.20 -5.78 5.78
CA PHE A 95 -2.14 -4.55 6.57
C PHE A 95 -2.49 -3.35 5.68
N GLY A 96 -3.48 -2.57 6.08
CA GLY A 96 -3.86 -1.32 5.43
C GLY A 96 -5.06 -1.45 4.47
N LYS A 97 -5.01 -0.70 3.36
CA LYS A 97 -6.11 -0.48 2.42
C LYS A 97 -6.48 -1.78 1.69
N ASN A 98 -7.76 -2.00 1.42
CA ASN A 98 -8.22 -3.16 0.65
C ASN A 98 -8.13 -2.89 -0.87
N ASP A 99 -9.07 -2.12 -1.43
CA ASP A 99 -9.20 -1.83 -2.87
C ASP A 99 -8.90 -3.05 -3.77
N CYS A 100 -9.27 -4.26 -3.38
CA CYS A 100 -8.86 -5.46 -4.11
C CYS A 100 -9.82 -6.62 -3.94
N LEU A 101 -10.11 -7.01 -2.69
CA LEU A 101 -10.95 -8.16 -2.39
C LEU A 101 -12.38 -7.74 -2.08
N ALA A 102 -13.36 -8.43 -2.63
CA ALA A 102 -14.74 -8.34 -2.15
C ALA A 102 -14.82 -8.87 -0.71
N PRO A 103 -15.84 -8.47 0.09
CA PRO A 103 -15.97 -8.89 1.48
C PRO A 103 -15.93 -10.42 1.70
N ASP A 104 -16.54 -11.18 0.79
CA ASP A 104 -16.58 -12.65 0.79
C ASP A 104 -15.25 -13.30 0.37
N ALA A 105 -14.44 -12.62 -0.44
CA ALA A 105 -13.13 -13.13 -0.89
C ALA A 105 -12.04 -13.12 0.20
N PHE A 106 -12.24 -12.42 1.31
CA PHE A 106 -11.24 -12.33 2.37
C PHE A 106 -10.99 -13.66 3.07
N GLU A 107 -12.05 -14.38 3.43
CA GLU A 107 -11.91 -15.64 4.18
C GLU A 107 -11.08 -16.67 3.40
N SER A 108 -11.27 -16.76 2.09
CA SER A 108 -10.51 -17.66 1.23
C SER A 108 -9.08 -17.18 0.94
N SER A 109 -8.82 -15.87 1.01
CA SER A 109 -7.57 -15.28 0.54
C SER A 109 -6.57 -14.94 1.63
N VAL A 110 -7.01 -14.58 2.84
CA VAL A 110 -6.12 -14.09 3.90
C VAL A 110 -6.33 -14.80 5.23
N THR A 111 -5.27 -14.90 6.03
CA THR A 111 -5.30 -15.43 7.41
C THR A 111 -5.71 -14.35 8.39
N ARG A 112 -5.21 -13.13 8.22
CA ARG A 112 -5.47 -12.00 9.12
C ARG A 112 -5.50 -10.67 8.38
N ILE A 113 -6.38 -9.77 8.81
CA ILE A 113 -6.51 -8.42 8.26
C ILE A 113 -6.32 -7.40 9.39
N TYR A 114 -5.54 -6.37 9.09
CA TYR A 114 -5.37 -5.18 9.90
C TYR A 114 -5.79 -3.99 9.02
N GLY A 115 -7.07 -3.67 9.04
CA GLY A 115 -7.65 -2.68 8.12
C GLY A 115 -7.17 -1.25 8.35
N ALA A 116 -7.27 -0.45 7.29
CA ALA A 116 -7.00 0.99 7.30
C ALA A 116 -7.82 1.72 8.38
N ARG A 117 -7.15 2.56 9.19
CA ARG A 117 -7.80 3.72 9.80
C ARG A 117 -7.79 4.85 8.77
N GLY A 118 -8.78 5.75 8.82
CA GLY A 118 -8.80 6.94 7.96
C GLY A 118 -7.48 7.72 8.05
N PRO A 119 -7.19 8.62 7.09
CA PRO A 119 -5.86 9.17 6.85
C PRO A 119 -5.24 10.00 8.00
N GLY A 120 -5.89 10.10 9.15
CA GLY A 120 -5.57 11.06 10.20
C GLY A 120 -6.46 12.29 10.07
N LYS A 121 -6.36 13.21 11.03
CA LYS A 121 -7.12 14.46 11.02
C LYS A 121 -6.19 15.62 10.70
N SER A 122 -6.61 16.48 9.80
CA SER A 122 -5.98 17.77 9.50
C SER A 122 -7.02 18.71 8.88
N GLU A 123 -6.72 20.00 8.91
CA GLU A 123 -7.56 21.03 8.30
C GLU A 123 -7.08 21.35 6.88
N ASN A 124 -8.02 21.68 5.99
CA ASN A 124 -7.68 22.11 4.64
C ASN A 124 -6.90 23.42 4.72
N SER A 125 -5.79 23.52 3.98
CA SER A 125 -4.95 24.72 3.98
C SER A 125 -5.62 25.94 3.33
N PHE A 126 -6.76 25.73 2.68
CA PHE A 126 -7.49 26.74 1.94
C PHE A 126 -8.95 26.81 2.37
N GLU A 127 -9.49 28.02 2.36
CA GLU A 127 -10.91 28.26 2.60
C GLU A 127 -11.76 27.97 1.36
N ARG A 128 -13.05 27.72 1.57
CA ARG A 128 -13.99 27.46 0.46
C ARG A 128 -14.11 28.68 -0.44
N GLY A 129 -13.68 28.54 -1.69
CA GLY A 129 -13.69 29.61 -2.69
C GLY A 129 -12.30 30.07 -3.09
N GLU A 130 -11.28 29.70 -2.33
CA GLU A 130 -9.89 29.90 -2.73
C GLU A 130 -9.48 28.90 -3.83
N PRO A 131 -8.60 29.29 -4.78
CA PRO A 131 -8.16 28.40 -5.86
C PRO A 131 -7.60 27.06 -5.38
N GLY A 132 -6.98 27.02 -4.20
CA GLY A 132 -6.35 25.82 -3.63
C GLY A 132 -7.31 24.86 -2.93
N PHE A 133 -8.59 25.19 -2.76
CA PHE A 133 -9.54 24.40 -1.95
C PHE A 133 -9.64 22.92 -2.35
N PHE A 134 -9.54 22.62 -3.65
CA PHE A 134 -9.61 21.25 -4.19
C PHE A 134 -8.24 20.61 -4.46
N SER A 135 -7.15 21.18 -3.94
CA SER A 135 -5.79 20.64 -4.09
C SER A 135 -5.50 19.43 -3.21
N PHE A 136 -6.37 19.15 -2.23
CA PHE A 136 -6.16 18.19 -1.15
C PHE A 136 -4.96 18.49 -0.24
N LEU A 137 -4.33 19.65 -0.37
CA LEU A 137 -3.28 20.10 0.54
C LEU A 137 -3.89 20.55 1.86
N HIS A 138 -3.41 19.94 2.93
CA HIS A 138 -3.85 20.21 4.28
C HIS A 138 -2.66 20.64 5.15
N GLY A 139 -2.99 21.26 6.28
CA GLY A 139 -2.02 21.56 7.33
C GLY A 139 -1.44 20.30 7.99
N PRO A 140 -0.57 20.47 8.99
CA PRO A 140 0.07 19.36 9.67
C PRO A 140 -0.96 18.39 10.24
N MET A 141 -0.65 17.11 10.16
CA MET A 141 -1.46 16.05 10.73
C MET A 141 -1.31 15.96 12.24
N ASP A 142 -2.43 15.72 12.92
CA ASP A 142 -2.41 15.33 14.33
C ASP A 142 -2.10 13.84 14.51
N GLY A 143 -1.08 13.55 15.32
CA GLY A 143 -0.70 12.19 15.68
C GLY A 143 0.09 11.44 14.60
N PRO A 144 0.44 10.17 14.86
CA PRO A 144 1.21 9.36 13.92
C PRO A 144 0.36 8.98 12.68
N PRO A 145 0.99 8.81 11.50
CA PRO A 145 0.33 8.28 10.32
C PRO A 145 -0.28 6.90 10.60
N SER A 146 -1.43 6.60 10.02
CA SER A 146 -2.06 5.26 10.15
C SER A 146 -1.15 4.14 9.64
N ASP A 147 -0.29 4.43 8.66
CA ASP A 147 0.71 3.52 8.14
C ASP A 147 1.74 3.07 9.18
N GLU A 148 2.08 3.94 10.14
CA GLU A 148 3.02 3.60 11.22
C GLU A 148 2.48 2.43 12.07
N GLU A 149 1.18 2.41 12.32
CA GLU A 149 0.51 1.32 13.04
C GLU A 149 0.61 -0.01 12.26
N PHE A 150 0.55 0.02 10.93
CA PHE A 150 0.71 -1.18 10.10
C PHE A 150 2.13 -1.72 10.13
N TYR A 151 3.13 -0.84 10.00
CA TYR A 151 4.53 -1.24 10.12
C TYR A 151 4.85 -1.77 11.52
N ALA A 152 4.37 -1.11 12.57
CA ALA A 152 4.56 -1.56 13.95
C ALA A 152 4.01 -2.97 14.16
N ARG A 153 2.78 -3.25 13.70
CA ARG A 153 2.18 -4.59 13.80
C ARG A 153 2.92 -5.65 12.99
N ALA A 154 3.38 -5.31 11.79
CA ALA A 154 4.17 -6.25 11.00
C ALA A 154 5.50 -6.57 11.71
N ILE A 155 6.16 -5.57 12.30
CA ILE A 155 7.37 -5.77 13.10
C ILE A 155 7.08 -6.63 14.35
N GLU A 156 5.97 -6.38 15.05
CA GLU A 156 5.55 -7.21 16.19
C GLU A 156 5.30 -8.66 15.79
N TYR A 157 4.59 -8.89 14.67
CA TYR A 157 4.41 -10.22 14.10
C TYR A 157 5.77 -10.89 13.85
N LEU A 158 6.70 -10.21 13.17
CA LEU A 158 8.04 -10.73 12.88
C LEU A 158 8.84 -11.04 14.15
N LYS A 159 8.77 -10.19 15.18
CA LYS A 159 9.45 -10.42 16.47
C LYS A 159 8.89 -11.59 17.25
N GLY A 160 7.61 -11.92 17.06
CA GLY A 160 6.94 -13.05 17.72
C GLY A 160 7.20 -14.41 17.06
N ARG A 161 7.87 -14.42 15.90
CA ARG A 161 8.12 -15.63 15.11
C ARG A 161 9.07 -16.61 15.79
N LYS A 162 8.82 -17.89 15.56
CA LYS A 162 9.67 -19.03 15.93
C LYS A 162 10.20 -19.73 14.69
N GLU A 163 11.24 -20.53 14.87
CA GLU A 163 11.94 -21.24 13.78
C GLU A 163 11.02 -22.20 13.03
N ASP A 164 10.12 -22.89 13.75
CA ASP A 164 9.20 -23.89 13.20
C ASP A 164 7.87 -23.32 12.69
N ASP A 165 7.67 -22.00 12.76
CA ASP A 165 6.42 -21.38 12.31
C ASP A 165 6.28 -21.48 10.77
N PRO A 166 5.05 -21.64 10.23
CA PRO A 166 4.80 -21.73 8.79
C PRO A 166 5.37 -20.53 8.01
N PRO A 167 5.68 -20.65 6.70
CA PRO A 167 6.12 -19.48 5.93
C PRO A 167 5.05 -18.39 5.90
N PHE A 168 5.43 -17.13 5.66
CA PHE A 168 4.48 -16.02 5.66
C PHE A 168 4.52 -15.16 4.39
N PHE A 169 3.39 -14.50 4.13
CA PHE A 169 3.23 -13.41 3.19
C PHE A 169 2.63 -12.20 3.91
N LEU A 170 3.39 -11.12 4.04
CA LEU A 170 2.89 -9.85 4.58
C LEU A 170 2.61 -8.89 3.43
N PHE A 171 1.35 -8.53 3.23
CA PHE A 171 0.93 -7.49 2.29
C PHE A 171 0.74 -6.17 3.04
N LEU A 172 1.68 -5.26 2.88
CA LEU A 172 1.67 -3.91 3.47
C LEU A 172 1.09 -2.92 2.44
N ALA A 173 -0.24 -2.80 2.41
CA ALA A 173 -1.00 -1.89 1.54
C ALA A 173 -1.20 -0.53 2.19
N THR A 174 -0.13 0.24 2.25
CA THR A 174 -0.08 1.52 3.00
C THR A 174 -0.75 2.65 2.24
N GLY A 175 -1.36 3.59 2.96
CA GLY A 175 -2.16 4.67 2.40
C GLY A 175 -1.34 5.83 1.83
N PHE A 176 -0.19 6.15 2.41
CA PHE A 176 0.59 7.29 1.93
C PHE A 176 1.38 6.95 0.65
N PRO A 177 1.56 7.90 -0.28
CA PRO A 177 1.17 9.33 -0.22
C PRO A 177 -0.21 9.70 -0.82
N HIS A 178 -1.17 8.77 -0.93
CA HIS A 178 -2.51 9.07 -1.46
C HIS A 178 -3.18 10.24 -0.70
N PRO A 179 -3.95 11.12 -1.38
CA PRO A 179 -4.70 12.21 -0.76
C PRO A 179 -5.56 11.78 0.44
N ILE A 180 -5.80 12.63 1.44
CA ILE A 180 -5.39 14.04 1.55
C ILE A 180 -3.89 14.22 1.82
N TYR A 181 -3.28 15.28 1.27
CA TYR A 181 -1.85 15.56 1.42
C TYR A 181 -1.61 16.29 2.74
N HIS A 182 -1.18 15.53 3.74
CA HIS A 182 -0.84 15.99 5.07
C HIS A 182 0.18 15.06 5.70
N VAL A 183 1.05 15.58 6.55
CA VAL A 183 2.00 14.78 7.32
C VAL A 183 2.20 15.41 8.69
N PRO A 184 2.60 14.64 9.71
CA PRO A 184 2.95 15.23 11.00
C PRO A 184 4.28 15.99 10.90
N GLN A 185 4.55 16.85 11.87
CA GLN A 185 5.89 17.40 12.07
C GLN A 185 6.89 16.28 12.44
N PRO A 186 8.17 16.38 12.03
CA PRO A 186 8.79 17.50 11.30
C PRO A 186 8.68 17.39 9.76
N TRP A 187 7.92 16.42 9.23
CA TRP A 187 7.90 16.15 7.79
C TRP A 187 7.16 17.22 6.98
N GLN A 188 6.20 17.92 7.60
CA GLN A 188 5.44 19.00 6.96
C GLN A 188 6.35 20.14 6.48
N ASP A 189 7.37 20.47 7.26
CA ASP A 189 8.28 21.60 6.99
C ASP A 189 9.64 21.12 6.45
N MET A 190 9.73 19.87 6.00
CA MET A 190 11.00 19.30 5.53
C MET A 190 11.46 19.87 4.19
N TYR A 191 10.51 20.33 3.36
CA TYR A 191 10.75 20.83 2.02
C TYR A 191 10.04 22.18 1.86
N ASP A 192 10.79 23.20 1.42
CA ASP A 192 10.31 24.58 1.18
C ASP A 192 9.50 24.74 -0.12
#